data_AF-A0A0F5VRQ3-F1
#
_entry.id   AF-A0A0F5VRQ3-F1
#
_cell.length_a   1.000
_cell.length_b   1.000
_cell.length_c   1.000
_cell.angle_alpha   90.00
_cell.angle_beta   90.00
_cell.angle_gamma   90.00
#
_symmetry.space_group_name_H-M   'P 1'
#
loop_
_entity.id
_entity.type
_entity.pdbx_description
1 polymer ?
#
loop_
_entity_poly.entity_id
_entity_poly.type
_entity_poly.pdbx_seq_one_letter_code
_entity_poly.pdbx_strand_id
1 'polypeptide(L)'
;MTAPDDPAPLDETFECTFEFQPGWIDLTLREGTKAEAKALATEVVNRLNPLGLEIEKSAVFDDMVERAVDLNDDVPTLAAAYYSEAGEALANLMVDSYGDEGVPRPGADEVIPLLLEWGNAQVTGAPEITHLELAAGPAVRIQAMLQANRMLGFGRKLTEFIKYAVFPPDMQSLIVVTVTWEKIAVTERIAELADEAVRTMRITPLPTRPTEGGTA
;
A
#
# COMPACT_ATOMS: atom_id res chain seq x y z
N MET A 1 -22.55 29.20 8.18
CA MET A 1 -21.59 28.74 7.15
C MET A 1 -21.59 27.23 7.27
N THR A 2 -22.38 26.57 6.44
CA THR A 2 -22.33 25.11 6.27
C THR A 2 -21.01 24.77 5.60
N ALA A 3 -20.28 23.79 6.14
CA ALA A 3 -19.17 23.18 5.40
C ALA A 3 -19.71 22.68 4.04
N PRO A 4 -18.91 22.71 2.97
CA PRO A 4 -19.29 21.97 1.77
C PRO A 4 -19.46 20.51 2.20
N ASP A 5 -20.60 19.91 1.86
CA ASP A 5 -20.80 18.47 1.99
C ASP A 5 -19.75 17.81 1.09
N ASP A 6 -18.75 17.15 1.69
CA ASP A 6 -17.82 16.34 0.93
C ASP A 6 -18.63 15.24 0.22
N PRO A 7 -18.37 15.00 -1.08
CA PRO A 7 -19.09 13.98 -1.84
C PRO A 7 -18.91 12.60 -1.20
N ALA A 8 -19.92 11.75 -1.33
CA ALA A 8 -19.86 10.39 -0.79
C ALA A 8 -18.75 9.59 -1.50
N PRO A 9 -18.02 8.70 -0.80
CA PRO A 9 -17.06 7.81 -1.44
C PRO A 9 -17.71 6.95 -2.51
N LEU A 10 -16.99 6.71 -3.60
CA LEU A 10 -17.47 5.88 -4.71
C LEU A 10 -17.56 4.40 -4.28
N ASP A 11 -18.74 3.80 -4.41
CA ASP A 11 -18.97 2.38 -4.13
C ASP A 11 -18.62 1.51 -5.35
N GLU A 12 -17.32 1.36 -5.63
CA GLU A 12 -16.78 0.40 -6.60
C GLU A 12 -15.96 -0.68 -5.87
N THR A 13 -16.41 -1.93 -5.94
CA THR A 13 -15.69 -3.07 -5.35
C THR A 13 -14.85 -3.80 -6.40
N PHE A 14 -13.66 -4.26 -6.02
CA PHE A 14 -12.75 -4.97 -6.90
C PHE A 14 -11.81 -5.89 -6.11
N GLU A 15 -11.23 -6.87 -6.80
CA GLU A 15 -10.10 -7.64 -6.29
C GLU A 15 -8.81 -7.14 -6.94
N CYS A 16 -7.79 -6.95 -6.12
CA CYS A 16 -6.42 -6.65 -6.57
C CYS A 16 -5.53 -7.85 -6.29
N THR A 17 -4.80 -8.32 -7.30
CA THR A 17 -3.89 -9.47 -7.18
C THR A 17 -2.53 -9.16 -7.77
N PHE A 18 -1.48 -9.74 -7.17
CA PHE A 18 -0.08 -9.62 -7.59
C PHE A 18 0.56 -11.00 -7.66
N GLU A 19 1.51 -11.18 -8.56
CA GLU A 19 2.41 -12.34 -8.57
C GLU A 19 3.68 -11.98 -7.79
N PHE A 20 3.58 -12.03 -6.47
CA PHE A 20 4.68 -11.64 -5.59
C PHE A 20 5.89 -12.58 -5.68
N GLN A 21 7.08 -11.99 -5.79
CA GLN A 21 8.34 -12.71 -5.64
C GLN A 21 8.51 -13.21 -4.18
N PRO A 22 9.33 -14.26 -3.96
CA PRO A 22 9.63 -14.74 -2.60
C PRO A 22 10.13 -13.61 -1.68
N GLY A 23 9.61 -13.59 -0.45
CA GLY A 23 9.92 -12.57 0.57
C GLY A 23 8.78 -11.60 0.83
N TRP A 24 7.91 -11.36 -0.16
CA TRP A 24 6.65 -10.67 0.07
C TRP A 24 5.68 -11.54 0.84
N ILE A 25 5.16 -11.01 1.93
CA ILE A 25 4.18 -11.64 2.81
C ILE A 25 2.91 -10.80 2.73
N ASP A 26 1.79 -11.43 2.39
CA ASP A 26 0.46 -10.84 2.48
C ASP A 26 0.10 -10.65 3.96
N LEU A 27 -0.20 -9.41 4.34
CA LEU A 27 -0.57 -8.97 5.68
C LEU A 27 -1.99 -8.37 5.70
N THR A 28 -2.79 -8.60 4.66
CA THR A 28 -4.16 -8.09 4.56
C THR A 28 -5.03 -8.73 5.63
N LEU A 29 -5.71 -7.92 6.43
CA LEU A 29 -6.62 -8.36 7.49
C LEU A 29 -8.07 -8.11 7.07
N ARG A 30 -8.91 -9.14 7.11
CA ARG A 30 -10.32 -9.03 6.73
C ARG A 30 -11.16 -8.34 7.81
N GLU A 31 -10.82 -8.59 9.06
CA GLU A 31 -11.51 -8.02 10.22
C GLU A 31 -10.72 -6.86 10.84
N GLY A 32 -9.47 -6.65 10.41
CA GLY A 32 -8.58 -5.63 10.96
C GLY A 32 -8.19 -5.90 12.42
N THR A 33 -8.33 -7.14 12.91
CA THR A 33 -8.13 -7.43 14.34
C THR A 33 -6.71 -7.91 14.65
N LYS A 34 -6.22 -7.55 15.84
CA LYS A 34 -4.94 -8.09 16.36
C LYS A 34 -4.96 -9.62 16.54
N ALA A 35 -6.13 -10.23 16.71
CA ALA A 35 -6.26 -11.68 16.79
C ALA A 35 -6.01 -12.33 15.44
N GLU A 36 -6.59 -11.77 14.37
CA GLU A 36 -6.34 -12.18 12.98
C GLU A 36 -4.86 -12.01 12.61
N ALA A 37 -4.27 -10.84 12.94
CA ALA A 37 -2.85 -10.57 12.71
C ALA A 37 -1.94 -11.61 13.38
N LYS A 38 -2.23 -12.01 14.63
CA LYS A 38 -1.49 -13.07 15.34
C LYS A 38 -1.62 -14.43 14.67
N ALA A 39 -2.80 -14.77 14.17
CA ALA A 39 -3.03 -16.03 13.48
C ALA A 39 -2.22 -16.08 12.17
N LEU A 40 -2.27 -15.01 11.38
CA LEU A 40 -1.49 -14.83 10.16
C LEU A 40 0.01 -14.92 10.44
N ALA A 41 0.51 -14.15 11.40
CA ALA A 41 1.93 -14.15 11.75
C ALA A 41 2.39 -15.54 12.21
N THR A 42 1.56 -16.27 12.98
CA THR A 42 1.87 -17.65 13.40
C THR A 42 2.06 -18.57 12.19
N GLU A 43 1.18 -18.50 11.20
CA GLU A 43 1.27 -19.32 9.98
C GLU A 43 2.54 -19.02 9.19
N VAL A 44 2.83 -17.74 8.95
CA VAL A 44 4.00 -17.31 8.18
C VAL A 44 5.28 -17.70 8.89
N VAL A 45 5.40 -17.36 10.17
CA VAL A 45 6.61 -17.59 10.97
C VAL A 45 6.89 -19.09 11.17
N ASN A 46 5.87 -19.96 11.12
CA ASN A 46 6.06 -21.41 11.12
C ASN A 46 6.58 -21.98 9.79
N ARG A 47 6.44 -21.25 8.68
CA ARG A 47 7.01 -21.63 7.38
C ARG A 47 8.42 -21.12 7.16
N LEU A 48 8.89 -20.16 7.97
CA LEU A 48 10.25 -19.62 7.87
C LEU A 48 11.30 -20.69 8.22
N ASN A 49 12.41 -20.68 7.50
CA ASN A 49 13.56 -21.51 7.81
C ASN A 49 14.31 -20.93 9.01
N PRO A 50 14.29 -21.58 10.19
CA PRO A 50 14.91 -21.02 11.39
C PRO A 50 16.44 -20.89 11.27
N LEU A 51 17.09 -21.64 10.37
CA LEU A 51 18.54 -21.56 10.15
C LEU A 51 18.94 -20.36 9.27
N GLY A 52 17.98 -19.75 8.56
CA GLY A 52 18.21 -18.55 7.75
C GLY A 52 17.98 -17.25 8.51
N LEU A 53 17.33 -17.31 9.68
CA LEU A 53 17.02 -16.14 10.48
C LEU A 53 18.27 -15.63 11.20
N GLU A 54 18.53 -14.33 11.08
CA GLU A 54 19.55 -13.63 11.87
C GLU A 54 18.94 -12.95 13.11
N ILE A 55 17.60 -12.85 13.17
CA ILE A 55 16.86 -12.37 14.33
C ILE A 55 16.01 -13.46 14.98
N GLU A 56 15.64 -13.25 16.24
CA GLU A 56 14.80 -14.21 16.95
C GLU A 56 13.44 -14.38 16.27
N LYS A 57 12.96 -15.62 16.18
CA LYS A 57 11.66 -15.95 15.60
C LYS A 57 10.49 -15.19 16.27
N SER A 58 10.59 -14.95 17.58
CA SER A 58 9.67 -14.11 18.36
C SER A 58 9.68 -12.65 17.89
N ALA A 59 10.85 -12.10 17.56
CA ALA A 59 10.97 -10.72 17.09
C ALA A 59 10.33 -10.55 15.69
N VAL A 60 10.53 -11.53 14.79
CA VAL A 60 9.84 -11.55 13.48
C VAL A 60 8.32 -11.60 13.68
N PHE A 61 7.87 -12.44 14.61
CA PHE A 61 6.45 -12.57 14.91
C PHE A 61 5.84 -11.26 15.43
N ASP A 62 6.48 -10.63 16.41
CA ASP A 62 5.98 -9.39 17.00
C ASP A 62 5.96 -8.25 15.96
N ASP A 63 7.02 -8.10 15.16
CA ASP A 63 7.06 -7.11 14.05
C ASP A 63 5.92 -7.35 13.06
N MET A 64 5.69 -8.59 12.64
CA MET A 64 4.65 -8.92 11.67
C MET A 64 3.24 -8.65 12.20
N VAL A 65 2.99 -8.91 13.48
CA VAL A 65 1.71 -8.61 14.11
C VAL A 65 1.46 -7.10 14.18
N GLU A 66 2.44 -6.33 14.63
CA GLU A 66 2.32 -4.86 14.72
C GLU A 66 2.14 -4.26 13.33
N ARG A 67 2.98 -4.67 12.37
CA ARG A 67 2.91 -4.20 10.99
C ARG A 67 1.60 -4.55 10.29
N ALA A 68 1.08 -5.76 10.50
CA ALA A 68 -0.22 -6.13 9.93
C ALA A 68 -1.35 -5.27 10.50
N VAL A 69 -1.32 -4.93 11.80
CA VAL A 69 -2.32 -4.01 12.38
C VAL A 69 -2.15 -2.62 11.76
N ASP A 70 -0.95 -2.05 11.83
CA ASP A 70 -0.67 -0.69 11.37
C ASP A 70 -1.00 -0.49 9.87
N LEU A 71 -0.68 -1.46 9.02
CA LEU A 71 -0.96 -1.37 7.58
C LEU A 71 -2.46 -1.47 7.26
N ASN A 72 -3.29 -2.00 8.17
CA ASN A 72 -4.72 -2.17 7.94
C ASN A 72 -5.58 -1.12 8.67
N ASP A 73 -4.97 -0.10 9.31
CA ASP A 73 -5.69 0.97 10.02
C ASP A 73 -6.66 1.74 9.10
N ASP A 74 -6.27 1.97 7.84
CA ASP A 74 -7.09 2.66 6.83
C ASP A 74 -7.88 1.70 5.92
N VAL A 75 -7.96 0.40 6.30
CA VAL A 75 -8.70 -0.64 5.57
C VAL A 75 -8.31 -0.72 4.08
N PRO A 76 -7.04 -0.98 3.76
CA PRO A 76 -6.59 -1.06 2.37
C PRO A 76 -7.24 -2.25 1.66
N THR A 77 -7.30 -2.19 0.33
CA THR A 77 -7.70 -3.35 -0.47
C THR A 77 -6.70 -4.50 -0.34
N LEU A 78 -5.42 -4.18 -0.15
CA LEU A 78 -4.35 -5.16 0.06
C LEU A 78 -3.22 -4.52 0.87
N ALA A 79 -2.66 -5.27 1.81
CA ALA A 79 -1.47 -4.91 2.56
C ALA A 79 -0.44 -6.05 2.49
N ALA A 80 0.83 -5.72 2.25
CA ALA A 80 1.91 -6.68 2.22
C ALA A 80 3.22 -6.07 2.76
N ALA A 81 4.17 -6.91 3.14
CA ALA A 81 5.51 -6.47 3.48
C ALA A 81 6.57 -7.43 2.94
N TYR A 82 7.71 -6.87 2.53
CA TYR A 82 8.85 -7.63 2.06
C TYR A 82 9.81 -7.91 3.22
N TYR A 83 10.00 -9.18 3.54
CA TYR A 83 10.97 -9.66 4.53
C TYR A 83 12.19 -10.26 3.82
N SER A 84 13.37 -9.91 4.32
CA SER A 84 14.61 -10.60 3.97
C SER A 84 14.63 -12.03 4.52
N GLU A 85 15.51 -12.87 3.99
CA GLU A 85 15.74 -14.22 4.52
C GLU A 85 16.16 -14.21 6.01
N ALA A 86 16.83 -13.14 6.43
CA ALA A 86 17.24 -12.90 7.81
C ALA A 86 16.07 -12.61 8.77
N GLY A 87 14.87 -12.35 8.26
CA GLY A 87 13.67 -12.02 9.02
C GLY A 87 13.45 -10.52 9.24
N GLU A 88 14.30 -9.65 8.69
CA GLU A 88 14.13 -8.19 8.75
C GLU A 88 13.10 -7.74 7.70
N ALA A 89 12.09 -6.97 8.12
CA ALA A 89 11.18 -6.28 7.21
C ALA A 89 11.89 -5.11 6.53
N LEU A 90 11.91 -5.10 5.20
CA LEU A 90 12.62 -4.09 4.42
C LEU A 90 11.68 -3.10 3.72
N ALA A 91 10.45 -3.49 3.41
CA ALA A 91 9.48 -2.61 2.75
C ALA A 91 8.03 -2.99 3.10
N ASN A 92 7.15 -2.00 3.04
CA ASN A 92 5.70 -2.17 3.12
C ASN A 92 5.09 -1.83 1.76
N LEU A 93 4.01 -2.52 1.38
CA LEU A 93 3.19 -2.26 0.22
C LEU A 93 1.71 -2.19 0.65
N MET A 94 1.00 -1.17 0.20
CA MET A 94 -0.44 -1.02 0.39
C MET A 94 -1.11 -0.71 -0.95
N VAL A 95 -2.36 -1.13 -1.09
CA VAL A 95 -3.21 -0.81 -2.24
C VAL A 95 -4.50 -0.16 -1.75
N ASP A 96 -4.71 1.06 -2.20
CA ASP A 96 -5.88 1.87 -1.86
C ASP A 96 -6.64 2.26 -3.13
N SER A 97 -7.93 2.54 -2.98
CA SER A 97 -8.78 3.07 -4.05
C SER A 97 -9.31 4.45 -3.67
N TYR A 98 -9.26 5.37 -4.63
CA TYR A 98 -9.76 6.74 -4.48
C TYR A 98 -10.78 7.04 -5.55
N GLY A 99 -11.90 7.61 -5.13
CA GLY A 99 -12.97 8.07 -6.00
C GLY A 99 -14.15 8.52 -5.15
N ASP A 100 -14.80 9.60 -5.59
CA ASP A 100 -16.00 10.12 -4.96
C ASP A 100 -17.16 10.13 -5.96
N GLU A 101 -18.37 9.92 -5.48
CA GLU A 101 -19.57 9.92 -6.32
C GLU A 101 -19.76 11.28 -7.01
N GLY A 102 -19.90 11.24 -8.34
CA GLY A 102 -20.12 12.43 -9.16
C GLY A 102 -18.88 13.31 -9.36
N VAL A 103 -17.73 12.95 -8.78
CA VAL A 103 -16.45 13.62 -9.01
C VAL A 103 -15.67 12.86 -10.10
N PRO A 104 -15.32 13.51 -11.22
CA PRO A 104 -14.49 12.87 -12.24
C PRO A 104 -13.12 12.47 -11.67
N ARG A 105 -12.64 11.28 -12.02
CA ARG A 105 -11.29 10.83 -11.70
C ARG A 105 -10.26 11.85 -12.25
N PRO A 106 -9.24 12.26 -11.45
CA PRO A 106 -8.21 13.18 -11.93
C PRO A 106 -7.43 12.58 -13.10
N GLY A 107 -6.90 13.45 -13.97
CA GLY A 107 -5.96 13.05 -15.02
C GLY A 107 -4.57 12.70 -14.49
N ALA A 108 -3.72 12.15 -15.37
CA ALA A 108 -2.34 11.75 -15.04
C ALA A 108 -1.48 12.89 -14.49
N ASP A 109 -1.62 14.11 -15.01
CA ASP A 109 -0.86 15.27 -14.49
C ASP A 109 -1.49 15.83 -13.21
N GLU A 110 -2.81 15.74 -13.06
CA GLU A 110 -3.56 16.26 -11.91
C GLU A 110 -3.36 15.41 -10.66
N VAL A 111 -3.08 14.11 -10.82
CA VAL A 111 -2.84 13.21 -9.68
C VAL A 111 -1.47 13.40 -9.04
N ILE A 112 -0.47 13.89 -9.78
CA ILE A 112 0.91 14.07 -9.30
C ILE A 112 0.99 14.86 -7.98
N PRO A 113 0.43 16.07 -7.86
CA PRO A 113 0.47 16.81 -6.59
C PRO A 113 -0.22 16.04 -5.45
N LEU A 114 -1.34 15.36 -5.72
CA LEU A 114 -2.09 14.57 -4.73
C LEU A 114 -1.24 13.41 -4.18
N LEU A 115 -0.48 12.73 -5.03
CA LEU A 115 0.39 11.62 -4.59
C LEU A 115 1.57 12.09 -3.72
N LEU A 116 1.98 13.35 -3.88
CA LEU A 116 3.05 13.97 -3.10
C LEU A 116 2.57 14.55 -1.76
N GLU A 117 1.26 14.58 -1.51
CA GLU A 117 0.70 15.00 -0.23
C GLU A 117 0.85 13.90 0.82
N TRP A 118 1.29 14.31 2.01
CA TRP A 118 1.47 13.46 3.18
C TRP A 118 1.02 14.21 4.42
N GLY A 119 0.18 13.58 5.27
CA GLY A 119 -0.43 14.25 6.42
C GLY A 119 0.58 14.72 7.49
N ASN A 120 1.68 13.99 7.68
CA ASN A 120 2.66 14.23 8.75
C ASN A 120 4.13 14.24 8.26
N ALA A 121 4.35 14.25 6.95
CA ALA A 121 5.68 14.20 6.34
C ALA A 121 5.79 15.21 5.20
N GLN A 122 7.02 15.55 4.82
CA GLN A 122 7.30 16.40 3.67
C GLN A 122 8.18 15.66 2.69
N VAL A 123 7.82 15.76 1.41
CA VAL A 123 8.69 15.30 0.32
C VAL A 123 9.93 16.20 0.27
N THR A 124 11.08 15.56 0.12
CA THR A 124 12.39 16.21 0.04
C THR A 124 13.07 15.83 -1.27
N GLY A 125 13.72 16.82 -1.89
CA GLY A 125 14.28 16.66 -3.24
C GLY A 125 13.22 16.75 -4.34
N ALA A 126 13.66 16.56 -5.58
CA ALA A 126 12.75 16.47 -6.72
C ALA A 126 12.26 15.02 -6.86
N PRO A 127 10.94 14.78 -6.98
CA PRO A 127 10.42 13.45 -7.22
C PRO A 127 10.80 12.97 -8.63
N GLU A 128 11.07 11.68 -8.76
CA GLU A 128 11.18 11.02 -10.05
C GLU A 128 9.78 10.59 -10.50
N ILE A 129 9.35 11.07 -11.67
CA ILE A 129 8.00 10.83 -12.21
C ILE A 129 8.14 10.13 -13.55
N THR A 130 7.46 8.99 -13.70
CA THR A 130 7.44 8.19 -14.93
C THR A 130 6.02 7.78 -15.28
N HIS A 131 5.68 7.85 -16.56
CA HIS A 131 4.42 7.31 -17.08
C HIS A 131 4.62 5.87 -17.57
N LEU A 132 3.71 4.99 -17.23
CA LEU A 132 3.77 3.55 -17.48
C LEU A 132 2.50 3.08 -18.19
N GLU A 133 2.63 2.02 -18.97
CA GLU A 133 1.50 1.25 -19.51
C GLU A 133 1.54 -0.14 -18.87
N LEU A 134 0.63 -0.40 -17.94
CA LEU A 134 0.53 -1.67 -17.22
C LEU A 134 -0.61 -2.51 -17.81
N ALA A 135 -0.59 -3.82 -17.53
CA ALA A 135 -1.72 -4.69 -17.89
C ALA A 135 -3.04 -4.24 -17.23
N ALA A 136 -2.95 -3.60 -16.07
CA ALA A 136 -4.08 -3.06 -15.33
C ALA A 136 -4.54 -1.67 -15.80
N GLY A 137 -3.85 -1.05 -16.78
CA GLY A 137 -4.15 0.27 -17.32
C GLY A 137 -2.94 1.22 -17.34
N PRO A 138 -3.09 2.43 -17.91
CA PRO A 138 -2.09 3.48 -17.79
C PRO A 138 -1.79 3.80 -16.33
N ALA A 139 -0.57 4.23 -16.03
CA ALA A 139 -0.17 4.57 -14.67
C ALA A 139 0.88 5.69 -14.59
N VAL A 140 0.90 6.37 -13.46
CA VAL A 140 1.94 7.32 -13.07
C VAL A 140 2.71 6.74 -11.88
N ARG A 141 4.01 6.56 -12.05
CA ARG A 141 4.95 6.16 -11.00
C ARG A 141 5.66 7.39 -10.45
N ILE A 142 5.65 7.56 -9.14
CA ILE A 142 6.37 8.61 -8.43
C ILE A 142 7.27 7.98 -7.38
N GLN A 143 8.56 8.31 -7.40
CA GLN A 143 9.52 7.94 -6.37
C GLN A 143 10.10 9.18 -5.71
N ALA A 144 10.09 9.25 -4.37
CA ALA A 144 10.69 10.36 -3.66
C ALA A 144 11.06 10.02 -2.21
N MET A 145 11.83 10.92 -1.60
CA MET A 145 12.23 10.85 -0.19
C MET A 145 11.25 11.64 0.68
N LEU A 146 10.83 11.05 1.78
CA LEU A 146 10.03 11.67 2.84
C LEU A 146 10.88 11.96 4.05
N GLN A 147 10.63 13.11 4.65
CA GLN A 147 11.13 13.46 5.95
C GLN A 147 9.95 13.66 6.90
N ALA A 148 9.78 12.72 7.84
CA ALA A 148 8.80 12.82 8.91
C ALA A 148 9.47 13.30 10.20
N ASN A 149 8.76 14.14 10.96
CA ASN A 149 9.17 14.51 12.31
C ASN A 149 8.78 13.37 13.27
N ARG A 150 9.72 12.87 14.08
CA ARG A 150 9.37 11.89 15.12
C ARG A 150 8.48 12.55 16.18
N MET A 151 7.52 11.78 16.70
CA MET A 151 6.47 12.19 17.65
C MET A 151 6.97 12.90 18.93
N LEU A 152 8.27 12.79 19.26
CA LEU A 152 8.91 13.38 20.45
C LEU A 152 10.04 14.38 20.12
N GLY A 153 10.13 14.89 18.89
CA GLY A 153 11.04 15.99 18.53
C GLY A 153 12.54 15.63 18.42
N PHE A 154 12.95 14.41 18.78
CA PHE A 154 14.32 13.94 18.62
C PHE A 154 14.50 13.13 17.33
N GLY A 155 14.86 13.85 16.26
CA GLY A 155 15.33 13.26 15.01
C GLY A 155 14.31 13.31 13.86
N ARG A 156 14.85 13.34 12.64
CA ARG A 156 14.10 13.17 11.39
C ARG A 156 14.14 11.70 11.01
N LYS A 157 12.99 11.14 10.65
CA LYS A 157 12.92 9.80 10.06
C LYS A 157 12.89 9.99 8.55
N LEU A 158 13.90 9.44 7.87
CA LEU A 158 13.92 9.39 6.42
C LEU A 158 13.29 8.08 5.98
N THR A 159 12.32 8.20 5.10
CA THR A 159 11.60 7.09 4.47
C THR A 159 11.58 7.39 3.00
N GLU A 160 11.85 6.41 2.16
CA GLU A 160 11.63 6.54 0.73
C GLU A 160 10.33 5.83 0.36
N PHE A 161 9.68 6.32 -0.68
CA PHE A 161 8.46 5.72 -1.18
C PHE A 161 8.42 5.69 -2.70
N ILE A 162 7.64 4.75 -3.21
CA ILE A 162 7.15 4.75 -4.58
C ILE A 162 5.62 4.67 -4.53
N LYS A 163 4.94 5.54 -5.28
CA LYS A 163 3.51 5.44 -5.52
C LYS A 163 3.26 5.15 -7.00
N TYR A 164 2.30 4.27 -7.27
CA TYR A 164 1.78 3.99 -8.60
C TYR A 164 0.30 4.35 -8.62
N ALA A 165 -0.04 5.45 -9.27
CA ALA A 165 -1.43 5.78 -9.60
C ALA A 165 -1.80 5.06 -10.88
N VAL A 166 -2.64 4.02 -10.78
CA VAL A 166 -3.10 3.22 -11.91
C VAL A 166 -4.53 3.62 -12.26
N PHE A 167 -4.79 3.75 -13.57
CA PHE A 167 -6.06 4.16 -14.14
C PHE A 167 -6.72 2.97 -14.85
N PRO A 168 -7.47 2.10 -14.16
CA PRO A 168 -8.15 1.00 -14.82
C PRO A 168 -9.14 1.55 -15.86
N PRO A 169 -9.19 0.95 -17.07
CA PRO A 169 -10.04 1.44 -18.15
C PRO A 169 -11.53 1.24 -17.85
N ASP A 170 -11.87 0.22 -17.06
CA ASP A 170 -13.25 -0.19 -16.78
C ASP A 170 -13.76 0.27 -15.40
N MET A 171 -13.05 1.21 -14.75
CA MET A 171 -13.41 1.73 -13.42
C MET A 171 -13.28 3.25 -13.36
N GLN A 172 -14.09 3.89 -12.52
CA GLN A 172 -13.96 5.30 -12.18
C GLN A 172 -13.00 5.54 -11.01
N SER A 173 -12.73 4.52 -10.20
CA SER A 173 -11.72 4.59 -9.14
C SER A 173 -10.31 4.76 -9.70
N LEU A 174 -9.51 5.54 -8.99
CA LEU A 174 -8.06 5.56 -9.10
C LEU A 174 -7.50 4.53 -8.12
N ILE A 175 -6.65 3.62 -8.58
CA ILE A 175 -5.97 2.67 -7.69
C ILE A 175 -4.57 3.17 -7.40
N VAL A 176 -4.19 3.28 -6.13
CA VAL A 176 -2.86 3.72 -5.73
C VAL A 176 -2.15 2.59 -5.00
N VAL A 177 -1.02 2.14 -5.57
CA VAL A 177 -0.10 1.25 -4.88
C VAL A 177 0.96 2.09 -4.21
N THR A 178 1.10 2.00 -2.89
CA THR A 178 2.11 2.72 -2.11
C THR A 178 3.12 1.74 -1.54
N VAL A 179 4.40 1.90 -1.90
CA VAL A 179 5.52 1.14 -1.33
C VAL A 179 6.39 2.07 -0.51
N THR A 180 6.74 1.70 0.73
CA THR A 180 7.59 2.51 1.62
C THR A 180 8.71 1.68 2.24
N TRP A 181 9.88 2.28 2.44
CA TRP A 181 11.01 1.67 3.15
C TRP A 181 11.91 2.72 3.82
N GLU A 182 12.65 2.29 4.84
CA GLU A 182 13.52 3.18 5.62
C GLU A 182 15.01 2.95 5.36
N LYS A 183 15.37 1.73 4.96
CA LYS A 183 16.76 1.33 4.75
C LYS A 183 17.21 1.78 3.36
N ILE A 184 17.67 3.02 3.24
CA ILE A 184 18.07 3.63 1.95
C ILE A 184 19.18 2.85 1.23
N ALA A 185 19.99 2.08 1.98
CA ALA A 185 21.00 1.21 1.39
C ALA A 185 20.44 0.10 0.48
N VAL A 186 19.13 -0.20 0.54
CA VAL A 186 18.45 -1.19 -0.30
C VAL A 186 17.47 -0.59 -1.31
N THR A 187 17.52 0.73 -1.53
CA THR A 187 16.58 1.48 -2.40
C THR A 187 16.44 0.87 -3.79
N GLU A 188 17.54 0.62 -4.50
CA GLU A 188 17.50 0.05 -5.86
C GLU A 188 16.78 -1.30 -5.87
N ARG A 189 17.09 -2.16 -4.90
CA ARG A 189 16.48 -3.49 -4.78
C ARG A 189 14.98 -3.42 -4.47
N ILE A 190 14.56 -2.55 -3.55
CA ILE A 190 13.15 -2.39 -3.21
C ILE A 190 12.37 -1.77 -4.37
N ALA A 191 12.95 -0.80 -5.08
CA ALA A 191 12.33 -0.21 -6.26
C ALA A 191 12.10 -1.24 -7.37
N GLU A 192 13.09 -2.10 -7.64
CA GLU A 192 12.95 -3.21 -8.58
C GLU A 192 11.84 -4.18 -8.17
N LEU A 193 11.80 -4.58 -6.89
CA LEU A 193 10.78 -5.49 -6.37
C LEU A 193 9.36 -4.89 -6.46
N ALA A 194 9.24 -3.59 -6.21
CA ALA A 194 7.97 -2.86 -6.36
C ALA A 194 7.53 -2.81 -7.83
N ASP A 195 8.45 -2.46 -8.74
CA ASP A 195 8.16 -2.41 -10.17
C ASP A 195 7.79 -3.80 -10.72
N GLU A 196 8.47 -4.87 -10.27
CA GLU A 196 8.14 -6.25 -10.62
C GLU A 196 6.75 -6.65 -10.14
N ALA A 197 6.41 -6.36 -8.87
CA ALA A 197 5.09 -6.64 -8.34
C ALA A 197 4.00 -5.91 -9.16
N VAL A 198 4.13 -4.60 -9.34
CA VAL A 198 3.12 -3.77 -10.02
C VAL A 198 2.94 -4.14 -11.50
N ARG A 199 3.98 -4.58 -12.19
CA ARG A 199 3.85 -5.11 -13.57
C ARG A 199 2.94 -6.33 -13.67
N THR A 200 2.84 -7.13 -12.62
CA THR A 200 1.98 -8.32 -12.57
C THR A 200 0.60 -8.03 -12.01
N MET A 201 0.34 -6.79 -11.59
CA MET A 201 -0.91 -6.39 -10.96
C MET A 201 -2.10 -6.67 -11.89
N ARG A 202 -3.15 -7.26 -11.34
CA ARG A 202 -4.44 -7.42 -11.99
C ARG A 202 -5.55 -6.87 -11.11
N ILE A 203 -6.47 -6.16 -11.75
CA ILE A 203 -7.65 -5.59 -11.10
C ILE A 203 -8.86 -6.24 -11.74
N THR A 204 -9.71 -6.85 -10.92
CA THR A 204 -10.94 -7.50 -11.35
C THR A 204 -12.12 -6.82 -10.67
N PRO A 205 -12.92 -6.02 -11.39
CA PRO A 205 -14.13 -5.43 -10.85
C PRO A 205 -15.07 -6.51 -10.33
N LEU A 206 -15.62 -6.31 -9.14
CA LEU A 206 -16.64 -7.18 -8.57
C LEU A 206 -18.03 -6.54 -8.77
N PRO A 207 -19.08 -7.35 -8.96
CA PRO A 207 -20.43 -6.83 -8.99
C PRO A 207 -20.77 -6.20 -7.63
N THR A 208 -21.15 -4.92 -7.63
CA THR A 208 -21.73 -4.26 -6.46
C THR A 208 -22.97 -5.05 -6.02
N ARG A 209 -23.01 -5.45 -4.74
CA ARG A 209 -24.22 -6.09 -4.21
C ARG A 209 -25.35 -5.06 -4.28
N PRO A 210 -26.53 -5.40 -4.81
CA PRO A 210 -27.67 -4.50 -4.73
C PRO A 210 -27.93 -4.23 -3.25
N THR A 211 -27.92 -2.95 -2.84
CA THR A 211 -28.55 -2.54 -1.58
C THR A 211 -29.97 -3.10 -1.58
N GLU A 212 -30.26 -4.05 -0.69
CA GLU A 212 -31.62 -4.52 -0.47
C GLU A 212 -32.46 -3.30 -0.07
N GLY A 213 -33.18 -2.76 -1.06
CA GLY A 213 -34.09 -1.65 -0.87
C GLY A 213 -35.15 -2.07 0.12
N GLY A 214 -35.04 -1.55 1.35
CA GLY A 214 -36.08 -1.64 2.35
C GLY A 214 -37.34 -0.96 1.83
N THR A 215 -38.26 -1.75 1.31
CA THR A 215 -39.65 -1.36 1.16
C THR A 215 -40.32 -1.39 2.54
N ALA A 216 -40.81 -0.23 2.98
CA ALA A 216 -41.98 -0.13 3.84
C ALA A 216 -42.79 1.10 3.42
#